data_AF-A0A075H0Q0-F1
#
_entry.id   AF-A0A075H0Q0-F1
#
_cell.length_a   1.000
_cell.length_b   1.000
_cell.length_c   1.000
_cell.angle_alpha   90.00
_cell.angle_beta   90.00
_cell.angle_gamma   90.00
#
_symmetry.space_group_name_H-M   'P 1'
#
loop_
_entity.id
_entity.type
_entity.pdbx_description
1 polymer ?
#
loop_
_entity_poly.entity_id
_entity_poly.type
_entity_poly.pdbx_seq_one_letter_code
_entity_poly.pdbx_strand_id
1 'polypeptide(L)'
;MSLLDDLDIAVLAFVADHPDSTVTDCAKTIFRPENTEELQKKDSLLRHRFKALTSAGFLVHTSVSGRKIYRVVDEKVTFGPELRGINIGGKKLSHPKLQKDYCIILFTDDGVVVRSLDKLEKHWRDS
;
A
#
# COMPACT_ATOMS: atom_id res chain seq x y z
N MET A 1 -9.96 10.24 10.35
CA MET A 1 -9.46 9.29 9.33
C MET A 1 -8.97 8.06 10.07
N SER A 2 -9.33 6.84 9.64
CA SER A 2 -8.70 5.65 10.24
C SER A 2 -7.23 5.65 9.84
N LEU A 3 -6.36 5.45 10.82
CA LEU A 3 -4.94 5.21 10.61
C LEU A 3 -4.80 4.10 9.55
N LEU A 4 -3.99 4.32 8.50
CA LEU A 4 -3.71 3.31 7.48
C LEU A 4 -3.24 2.03 8.17
N ASP A 5 -3.96 0.94 7.94
CA ASP A 5 -3.65 -0.36 8.52
C ASP A 5 -2.73 -1.18 7.61
N ASP A 6 -2.22 -2.30 8.12
CA ASP A 6 -1.26 -3.15 7.40
C ASP A 6 -1.81 -3.68 6.07
N LEU A 7 -3.13 -3.83 5.93
CA LEU A 7 -3.76 -4.21 4.67
C LEU A 7 -3.75 -3.06 3.67
N ASP A 8 -4.03 -1.84 4.13
CA ASP A 8 -3.92 -0.64 3.28
C ASP A 8 -2.48 -0.47 2.76
N ILE A 9 -1.48 -0.72 3.61
CA ILE A 9 -0.07 -0.71 3.21
C ILE A 9 0.25 -1.80 2.17
N ALA A 10 -0.24 -3.02 2.38
CA ALA A 10 -0.06 -4.13 1.45
C ALA A 10 -0.68 -3.83 0.08
N VAL A 11 -1.85 -3.19 0.05
CA VAL A 11 -2.50 -2.75 -1.19
C VAL A 11 -1.65 -1.72 -1.94
N LEU A 12 -1.12 -0.70 -1.24
CA LEU A 12 -0.29 0.33 -1.87
C LEU A 12 1.01 -0.26 -2.43
N ALA A 13 1.67 -1.15 -1.70
CA ALA A 13 2.84 -1.88 -2.17
C ALA A 13 2.50 -2.73 -3.41
N PHE A 14 1.42 -3.50 -3.35
CA PHE A 14 0.98 -4.34 -4.47
C PHE A 14 0.75 -3.53 -5.75
N VAL A 15 0.05 -2.40 -5.66
CA VAL A 15 -0.25 -1.55 -6.81
C VAL A 15 1.01 -0.91 -7.40
N ALA A 16 1.99 -0.56 -6.56
CA ALA A 16 3.26 -0.03 -7.02
C ALA A 16 4.09 -1.09 -7.78
N ASP A 17 4.13 -2.32 -7.26
CA ASP A 17 4.91 -3.42 -7.86
C ASP A 17 4.24 -4.02 -9.11
N HIS A 18 2.91 -3.96 -9.20
CA HIS A 18 2.13 -4.58 -10.26
C HIS A 18 1.23 -3.54 -10.96
N PRO A 19 1.81 -2.63 -11.76
CA PRO A 19 1.03 -1.67 -12.52
C PRO A 19 0.02 -2.40 -13.42
N ASP A 20 -1.15 -1.79 -13.63
CA ASP A 20 -2.24 -2.33 -14.47
C ASP A 20 -2.95 -3.58 -13.91
N SER A 21 -2.62 -4.00 -12.69
CA SER A 21 -3.31 -5.09 -11.99
C SER A 21 -4.70 -4.71 -11.52
N THR A 22 -5.57 -5.73 -11.41
CA THR A 22 -6.92 -5.55 -10.89
C THR A 22 -6.99 -5.75 -9.37
N VAL A 23 -8.10 -5.30 -8.77
CA VAL A 23 -8.41 -5.59 -7.36
C VAL A 23 -8.45 -7.11 -7.10
N THR A 24 -8.89 -7.89 -8.08
CA THR A 24 -8.96 -9.35 -7.99
C THR A 24 -7.56 -9.98 -7.98
N ASP A 25 -6.62 -9.44 -8.75
CA ASP A 25 -5.22 -9.90 -8.74
C ASP A 25 -4.57 -9.59 -7.39
N CYS A 26 -4.86 -8.42 -6.82
CA CYS A 26 -4.46 -8.05 -5.48
C CYS A 26 -4.99 -9.03 -4.43
N ALA A 27 -6.29 -9.40 -4.52
CA ALA A 27 -6.91 -10.36 -3.61
C ALA A 27 -6.21 -11.73 -3.66
N LYS A 28 -5.90 -12.21 -4.86
CA LYS A 28 -5.19 -13.48 -5.06
C LYS A 28 -3.79 -13.45 -4.47
N THR A 29 -3.07 -12.35 -4.65
CA THR A 29 -1.68 -12.22 -4.19
C THR A 29 -1.60 -12.10 -2.66
N ILE A 30 -2.44 -11.26 -2.05
CA ILE A 30 -2.41 -11.00 -0.60
C ILE A 30 -2.97 -12.17 0.19
N PHE A 31 -4.13 -12.70 -0.22
CA PHE A 31 -4.87 -13.67 0.61
C PHE A 31 -4.75 -15.12 0.16
N ARG A 32 -4.28 -15.38 -1.08
CA ARG A 32 -4.16 -16.73 -1.66
C ARG A 32 -5.41 -17.59 -1.42
N PRO A 33 -6.62 -17.11 -1.77
CA PRO A 33 -7.86 -17.80 -1.44
C PRO A 33 -7.93 -19.18 -2.11
N GLU A 34 -8.43 -20.17 -1.38
CA GLU A 34 -8.47 -21.56 -1.84
C GLU A 34 -9.67 -21.86 -2.76
N ASN A 35 -10.69 -21.00 -2.73
CA ASN A 35 -11.92 -21.18 -3.48
C ASN A 35 -12.56 -19.84 -3.93
N THR A 36 -13.55 -19.94 -4.82
CA THR A 36 -14.24 -18.79 -5.42
C THR A 36 -15.01 -17.95 -4.42
N GLU A 37 -15.63 -18.57 -3.41
CA GLU A 37 -16.41 -17.84 -2.40
C GLU A 37 -15.50 -16.96 -1.54
N GLU A 38 -14.38 -17.51 -1.10
CA GLU A 38 -13.38 -16.76 -0.37
C GLU A 38 -12.81 -15.62 -1.23
N LEU A 39 -12.46 -15.91 -2.48
CA LEU A 39 -11.98 -14.88 -3.42
C LEU A 39 -12.99 -13.74 -3.56
N GLN A 40 -14.28 -14.02 -3.72
CA GLN A 40 -15.32 -12.98 -3.83
C GLN A 40 -15.42 -12.12 -2.57
N LYS A 41 -15.30 -12.74 -1.39
CA LYS A 41 -15.31 -12.03 -0.11
C LYS A 41 -14.11 -11.11 0.04
N LYS A 42 -12.90 -11.61 -0.26
CA LYS A 42 -11.66 -10.83 -0.19
C LYS A 42 -11.61 -9.72 -1.25
N ASP A 43 -12.09 -9.99 -2.46
CA ASP A 43 -12.20 -9.01 -3.54
C ASP A 43 -13.15 -7.87 -3.14
N SER A 44 -14.32 -8.18 -2.57
CA SER A 44 -15.28 -7.17 -2.08
C SER A 44 -14.69 -6.29 -0.98
N LEU A 45 -13.96 -6.90 -0.03
CA LEU A 45 -13.23 -6.18 1.01
C LEU A 45 -12.20 -5.22 0.39
N LEU A 46 -11.38 -5.70 -0.56
CA LEU A 46 -10.37 -4.86 -1.20
C LEU A 46 -11.01 -3.76 -2.04
N ARG A 47 -12.13 -3.97 -2.72
CA ARG A 47 -12.84 -2.89 -3.43
C ARG A 47 -13.19 -1.73 -2.50
N HIS A 48 -13.61 -2.02 -1.27
CA HIS A 48 -13.84 -0.99 -0.27
C HIS A 48 -12.55 -0.25 0.11
N ARG A 49 -11.44 -0.98 0.32
CA ARG A 49 -10.12 -0.39 0.61
C ARG A 49 -9.59 0.48 -0.52
N PHE A 50 -9.63 0.00 -1.76
CA PHE A 50 -9.23 0.76 -2.95
C PHE A 50 -10.04 2.05 -3.08
N LYS A 51 -11.36 1.99 -2.85
CA LYS A 51 -12.21 3.19 -2.84
C LYS A 51 -11.78 4.18 -1.76
N ALA A 52 -11.53 3.71 -0.53
CA ALA A 52 -11.08 4.55 0.57
C ALA A 52 -9.71 5.20 0.30
N LEU A 53 -8.74 4.43 -0.19
CA LEU A 53 -7.41 4.91 -0.57
C LEU A 53 -7.45 5.92 -1.73
N THR A 54 -8.38 5.72 -2.68
CA THR A 54 -8.61 6.68 -3.76
C THR A 54 -9.19 7.97 -3.22
N SER A 55 -10.20 7.90 -2.35
CA SER A 55 -10.80 9.10 -1.73
C SER A 55 -9.81 9.86 -0.85
N ALA A 56 -8.86 9.17 -0.22
CA ALA A 56 -7.78 9.78 0.56
C ALA A 56 -6.62 10.33 -0.29
N GLY A 57 -6.64 10.06 -1.61
CA GLY A 57 -5.64 10.53 -2.57
C GLY A 57 -4.32 9.76 -2.56
N PHE A 58 -4.28 8.54 -1.99
CA PHE A 58 -3.11 7.66 -2.09
C PHE A 58 -3.10 6.83 -3.37
N LEU A 59 -4.28 6.59 -3.94
CA LEU A 59 -4.46 5.94 -5.23
C LEU A 59 -5.18 6.86 -6.20
N VAL A 60 -4.84 6.75 -7.47
CA VAL A 60 -5.60 7.26 -8.61
C VAL A 60 -5.94 6.10 -9.53
N HIS A 61 -7.00 6.24 -10.32
CA HIS A 61 -7.33 5.25 -11.32
C HIS A 61 -7.76 5.87 -12.63
N THR A 62 -7.46 5.16 -13.71
CA THR A 62 -8.01 5.42 -15.04
C THR A 62 -8.90 4.25 -15.45
N SER A 63 -9.88 4.54 -16.30
CA SER A 63 -10.75 3.50 -16.88
C SER A 63 -10.24 3.17 -18.27
N VAL A 64 -9.75 1.94 -18.47
CA VAL A 64 -9.30 1.43 -19.76
C VAL A 64 -10.16 0.22 -20.12
N SER A 65 -10.89 0.31 -21.23
CA SER A 65 -11.78 -0.76 -21.73
C SER A 65 -12.75 -1.32 -20.66
N GLY A 66 -13.32 -0.43 -19.85
CA GLY A 66 -14.27 -0.78 -18.78
C GLY A 66 -13.63 -1.33 -17.49
N ARG A 67 -12.30 -1.43 -17.42
CA ARG A 67 -11.55 -1.85 -16.23
C ARG A 67 -10.88 -0.64 -15.57
N LYS A 68 -10.86 -0.64 -14.23
CA LYS A 68 -10.12 0.36 -13.46
C LYS A 68 -8.68 -0.09 -13.27
N ILE A 69 -7.76 0.71 -13.78
CA ILE A 69 -6.31 0.55 -13.58
C ILE A 69 -5.91 1.52 -12.48
N TYR A 70 -5.35 1.01 -11.39
CA TYR A 70 -4.93 1.82 -10.25
C TYR A 70 -3.44 2.10 -10.30
N ARG A 71 -3.06 3.27 -9.79
CA ARG A 71 -1.68 3.70 -9.58
C ARG A 71 -1.57 4.44 -8.26
N VAL A 72 -0.39 4.36 -7.63
CA VAL A 72 -0.07 5.18 -6.47
C VAL A 72 0.10 6.64 -6.89
N VAL A 73 -0.16 7.55 -5.95
CA VAL A 73 0.09 8.98 -6.14
C VAL A 73 1.50 9.28 -5.63
N ASP A 74 2.42 9.61 -6.55
CA ASP A 74 3.85 9.75 -6.25
C ASP A 74 4.14 10.87 -5.24
N GLU A 75 3.28 11.90 -5.16
CA GLU A 75 3.40 12.98 -4.18
C GLU A 75 3.00 12.54 -2.76
N LYS A 76 2.21 11.47 -2.63
CA LYS A 76 1.71 10.96 -1.34
C LYS A 76 2.37 9.67 -0.90
N VAL A 77 2.87 8.87 -1.84
CA VAL A 77 3.41 7.52 -1.58
C VAL A 77 4.81 7.44 -2.17
N THR A 78 5.79 7.12 -1.34
CA THR A 78 7.18 6.95 -1.75
C THR A 78 7.74 5.66 -1.19
N PHE A 79 8.57 4.97 -1.98
CA PHE A 79 9.25 3.75 -1.59
C PHE A 79 10.76 3.99 -1.59
N GLY A 80 11.47 3.41 -0.63
CA GLY A 80 12.92 3.56 -0.60
C GLY A 80 13.63 2.67 0.42
N PRO A 81 14.87 2.24 0.10
CA PRO A 81 15.76 1.66 1.09
C PRO A 81 16.27 2.81 1.96
N GLU A 82 16.07 2.67 3.27
CA GLU A 82 16.54 3.61 4.27
C GLU A 82 15.77 4.96 4.31
N LEU A 83 15.20 5.26 5.49
CA LEU A 83 14.73 6.60 5.87
C LEU A 83 15.84 7.69 5.87
N ARG A 84 17.06 7.38 5.42
CA ARG A 84 18.23 8.26 5.43
C ARG A 84 18.08 9.40 4.43
N GLY A 85 17.22 10.35 4.73
CA GLY A 85 17.15 11.58 3.96
C GLY A 85 15.78 12.21 3.84
N ILE A 86 14.73 11.64 4.43
CA ILE A 86 13.43 12.31 4.41
C ILE A 86 13.54 13.55 5.29
N ASN A 87 13.57 14.69 4.62
CA ASN A 87 13.76 16.00 5.21
C ASN A 87 12.37 16.62 5.38
N ILE A 88 11.65 16.24 6.43
CA ILE A 88 10.33 16.81 6.72
C ILE A 88 10.56 18.11 7.51
N GLY A 89 10.29 19.25 6.89
CA GLY A 89 10.46 20.55 7.53
C GLY A 89 11.89 20.82 8.02
N GLY A 90 12.92 20.26 7.35
CA GLY A 90 14.33 20.43 7.71
C GLY A 90 14.86 19.49 8.80
N LYS A 91 14.05 18.55 9.32
CA LYS A 91 14.51 17.50 10.24
C LYS A 91 14.70 16.19 9.48
N LYS A 92 15.95 15.70 9.46
CA LYS A 92 16.25 14.33 9.03
C LYS A 92 15.72 13.34 10.07
N LEU A 93 14.70 12.57 9.70
CA LEU A 93 14.24 11.46 10.53
C LEU A 93 15.15 10.25 10.28
N SER A 94 15.87 9.81 11.31
CA SER A 94 16.57 8.53 11.30
C SER A 94 16.00 7.66 12.41
N HIS A 95 15.41 6.51 12.06
CA HIS A 95 14.92 5.55 13.04
C HIS A 95 15.86 4.32 13.07
N PRO A 96 16.57 4.05 14.18
CA PRO A 96 17.61 3.01 14.23
C PRO A 96 17.09 1.59 13.95
N LYS A 97 15.79 1.31 14.17
CA LYS A 97 15.15 0.01 13.86
C LYS A 97 14.73 -0.19 12.40
N LEU A 98 14.94 0.80 11.52
CA LEU A 98 14.54 0.80 10.10
C LEU A 98 15.75 1.02 9.17
N GLN A 99 16.97 0.86 9.71
CA GLN A 99 18.20 1.32 9.07
C GLN A 99 18.66 0.45 7.88
N LYS A 100 17.92 -0.61 7.53
CA LYS A 100 18.17 -1.50 6.40
C LYS A 100 16.91 -2.01 5.71
N ASP A 101 15.73 -1.61 6.19
CA ASP A 101 14.47 -2.16 5.70
C ASP A 101 14.00 -1.37 4.47
N TYR A 102 13.44 -2.06 3.47
CA TYR A 102 12.71 -1.39 2.40
C TYR A 102 11.39 -0.85 2.98
N CYS A 103 11.18 0.46 2.88
CA CYS A 103 10.08 1.14 3.54
C CYS A 103 9.14 1.80 2.52
N ILE A 104 7.87 1.86 2.91
CA ILE A 104 6.87 2.73 2.31
C ILE A 104 6.66 3.94 3.22
N ILE A 105 6.63 5.11 2.61
CA ILE A 105 6.47 6.41 3.24
C ILE A 105 5.20 7.03 2.68
N LEU A 106 4.34 7.49 3.58
CA LEU A 106 3.03 8.03 3.24
C LEU A 106 2.91 9.43 3.82
N PHE A 107 2.68 10.41 2.95
CA PHE A 107 2.44 11.79 3.33
C PHE A 107 0.93 11.99 3.53
N THR A 108 0.54 12.29 4.77
CA THR A 108 -0.83 12.58 5.17
C THR A 108 -0.94 14.04 5.60
N ASP A 109 -2.17 14.56 5.70
CA ASP A 109 -2.39 15.94 6.15
C ASP A 109 -1.95 16.13 7.63
N ASP A 110 -1.95 15.04 8.40
CA ASP A 110 -1.59 15.02 9.83
C ASP A 110 -0.11 14.69 10.09
N GLY A 111 0.67 14.36 9.05
CA GLY A 111 2.10 14.02 9.18
C GLY A 111 2.58 12.96 8.21
N VAL A 112 3.63 12.23 8.59
CA VAL A 112 4.23 11.18 7.75
C VAL A 112 4.18 9.85 8.45
N VAL A 113 3.62 8.85 7.76
CA VAL A 113 3.58 7.46 8.21
C VAL A 113 4.69 6.69 7.51
N VAL A 114 5.49 5.96 8.27
CA VAL A 114 6.51 5.06 7.73
C VAL A 114 6.23 3.64 8.19
N ARG A 115 6.31 2.70 7.24
CA ARG A 115 6.14 1.27 7.49
C ARG A 115 7.25 0.48 6.77
N SER A 116 7.75 -0.55 7.44
CA SER A 116 8.72 -1.50 6.87
C SER A 116 7.95 -2.56 6.07
N LEU A 117 8.25 -2.66 4.78
CA LEU A 117 7.67 -3.68 3.91
C LEU A 117 8.24 -5.06 4.21
N ASP A 118 9.51 -5.16 4.61
CA ASP A 118 10.14 -6.43 5.00
C ASP A 118 9.45 -7.06 6.23
N LYS A 119 9.10 -6.22 7.21
CA LYS A 119 8.35 -6.69 8.40
C LYS A 119 6.92 -7.09 8.05
N LEU A 120 6.29 -6.35 7.12
CA LEU A 120 4.96 -6.68 6.63
C LEU A 120 4.97 -8.03 5.91
N GLU A 121 5.92 -8.24 5.00
CA GLU A 121 6.07 -9.51 4.27
C GLU A 121 6.28 -10.69 5.22
N LYS A 122 7.12 -10.51 6.26
CA LYS A 122 7.32 -11.53 7.28
C LYS A 122 6.02 -11.87 8.02
N HIS A 123 5.23 -10.86 8.41
CA HIS A 123 3.94 -11.08 9.08
C HIS A 123 2.99 -11.93 8.23
N TRP A 124 2.89 -11.64 6.92
CA TRP A 124 2.02 -12.39 6.01
C TRP A 124 2.57 -13.77 5.62
N ARG A 125 3.89 -14.01 5.71
CA ARG A 125 4.47 -15.35 5.52
C ARG A 125 4.27 -16.27 6.71
N ASP A 126 4.27 -15.70 7.92
CA ASP A 126 4.17 -16.43 9.17
C ASP A 126 2.70 -16.61 9.65
N SER A 127 1.72 -16.10 8.89
CA SER A 127 0.27 -16.19 9.15
C SER A 127 -0.42 -17.20 8.25
#